data_AF-A0A2N5XGW9-F1
#
_entry.id   AF-A0A2N5XGW9-F1
#
_cell.length_a   1.000
_cell.length_b   1.000
_cell.length_c   1.000
_cell.angle_alpha   90.00
_cell.angle_beta   90.00
_cell.angle_gamma   90.00
#
_symmetry.space_group_name_H-M   'P 1'
#
loop_
_entity.id
_entity.type
_entity.pdbx_description
1 polymer ?
#
loop_
_entity_poly.entity_id
_entity_poly.type
_entity_poly.pdbx_seq_one_letter_code
_entity_poly.pdbx_strand_id
1 'polypeptide(L)'
;MSEIEKVPCGSSHDGEVVGTKTLTGSFDTEDELQDKAFELCDPVARATVDKLTDGRTYYSYVISPRLLTYELSGKDHVACALTLSNKQDGPKLTSPLPL
;
A
#
# COMPACT_ATOMS: atom_id res chain seq x y z
N MET A 1 -9.70 15.25 0.24
CA MET A 1 -8.35 14.65 0.32
C MET A 1 -8.08 14.35 1.78
N SER A 2 -8.03 13.08 2.17
CA SER A 2 -7.50 12.68 3.47
C SER A 2 -5.98 12.79 3.39
N GLU A 3 -5.42 13.72 4.16
CA GLU A 3 -3.98 13.89 4.31
C GLU A 3 -3.40 12.64 4.96
N ILE A 4 -2.28 12.11 4.43
CA ILE A 4 -1.58 10.97 5.02
C ILE A 4 -0.92 11.48 6.29
N GLU A 5 -1.39 11.04 7.46
CA GLU A 5 -0.72 11.30 8.72
C GLU A 5 0.61 10.56 8.75
N LYS A 6 1.71 11.31 8.76
CA LYS A 6 3.06 10.75 8.89
C LYS A 6 3.33 10.41 10.35
N VAL A 7 3.36 9.12 10.65
CA VAL A 7 3.82 8.62 11.94
C VAL A 7 5.35 8.42 11.92
N PRO A 8 6.06 8.61 13.05
CA PRO A 8 7.51 8.42 13.10
C PRO A 8 7.91 6.97 12.76
N CYS A 9 8.70 6.79 11.70
CA CYS A 9 9.29 5.50 11.33
C CYS A 9 10.58 5.20 12.13
N GLY A 10 10.53 5.38 13.45
CA GLY A 10 11.69 5.27 14.35
C GLY A 10 11.97 3.86 14.85
N SER A 11 11.10 2.89 14.53
CA SER A 11 11.24 1.50 14.91
C SER A 11 11.04 0.58 13.71
N SER A 12 11.37 -0.70 13.90
CA SER A 12 11.22 -1.70 12.86
C SER A 12 9.75 -1.91 12.49
N HIS A 13 9.44 -1.86 11.20
CA HIS A 13 8.08 -1.98 10.66
C HIS A 13 8.07 -2.72 9.31
N ASP A 14 6.93 -3.32 8.98
CA ASP A 14 6.83 -4.23 7.83
C ASP A 14 6.71 -3.50 6.49
N GLY A 15 6.16 -2.29 6.49
CA GLY A 15 6.03 -1.49 5.28
C GLY A 15 5.67 -0.04 5.57
N GLU A 16 6.05 0.85 4.65
CA GLU A 16 5.71 2.26 4.71
C GLU A 16 4.62 2.57 3.68
N VAL A 17 3.59 3.30 4.11
CA VAL A 17 2.51 3.76 3.22
C VAL A 17 3.03 4.92 2.37
N VAL A 18 3.00 4.74 1.06
CA VAL A 18 3.52 5.69 0.07
C VAL A 18 2.40 6.42 -0.68
N GLY A 19 1.16 6.01 -0.46
CA GLY A 19 -0.02 6.68 -0.99
C GLY A 19 -1.33 6.08 -0.52
N THR A 20 -2.40 6.84 -0.69
CA THR A 20 -3.77 6.39 -0.50
C THR A 20 -4.55 6.60 -1.79
N LYS A 21 -5.38 5.63 -2.15
CA LYS A 21 -6.30 5.69 -3.30
C LYS A 21 -7.73 5.48 -2.82
N THR A 22 -8.67 5.87 -3.67
CA THR A 22 -10.08 5.59 -3.48
C THR A 22 -10.49 4.54 -4.49
N LEU A 23 -11.00 3.42 -3.98
CA LEU A 23 -11.63 2.37 -4.74
C LEU A 23 -12.97 2.89 -5.26
N THR A 24 -13.26 2.66 -6.53
CA THR A 24 -14.53 3.07 -7.14
C THR A 24 -15.04 1.95 -8.03
N GLY A 25 -16.36 1.86 -8.15
CA GLY A 25 -17.04 0.84 -8.95
C GLY A 25 -17.84 -0.15 -8.11
N SER A 26 -18.24 -1.23 -8.76
CA SER A 26 -18.93 -2.37 -8.14
C SER A 26 -18.11 -3.61 -8.45
N PHE A 27 -18.06 -4.56 -7.51
CA PHE A 27 -17.26 -5.77 -7.59
C PHE A 27 -18.15 -6.93 -7.20
N ASP A 28 -18.12 -8.01 -7.96
CA ASP A 28 -18.91 -9.21 -7.69
C ASP A 28 -18.14 -10.19 -6.80
N THR A 29 -16.80 -10.07 -6.77
CA THR A 29 -15.91 -10.95 -6.01
C THR A 29 -14.81 -10.19 -5.24
N GLU A 30 -14.27 -10.82 -4.21
CA GLU A 30 -13.11 -10.29 -3.47
C GLU A 30 -11.89 -10.13 -4.39
N ASP A 31 -11.71 -11.04 -5.35
CA ASP A 31 -10.58 -11.02 -6.28
C ASP A 31 -10.66 -9.78 -7.21
N GLU A 32 -11.84 -9.47 -7.75
CA GLU A 32 -12.04 -8.27 -8.58
C GLU A 32 -11.75 -6.97 -7.81
N LEU A 33 -12.16 -6.91 -6.55
CA LEU A 33 -11.86 -5.77 -5.67
C LEU A 33 -10.36 -5.65 -5.43
N GLN A 34 -9.69 -6.76 -5.14
CA GLN A 34 -8.25 -6.78 -4.88
C GLN A 34 -7.46 -6.40 -6.14
N ASP A 35 -7.81 -6.96 -7.29
CA ASP A 35 -7.20 -6.62 -8.58
C ASP A 35 -7.32 -5.12 -8.86
N LYS A 36 -8.49 -4.53 -8.58
CA LYS A 36 -8.67 -3.08 -8.74
C LYS A 36 -7.82 -2.28 -7.77
N ALA A 37 -7.72 -2.72 -6.52
CA ALA A 37 -6.86 -2.09 -5.53
C ALA A 37 -5.38 -2.14 -5.95
N PHE A 38 -4.91 -3.27 -6.49
CA PHE A 38 -3.56 -3.41 -7.06
C PHE A 38 -3.33 -2.48 -8.25
N GLU A 39 -4.27 -2.42 -9.20
CA GLU A 39 -4.19 -1.52 -10.36
C GLU A 39 -4.03 -0.05 -9.94
N LEU A 40 -4.74 0.38 -8.89
CA LEU A 40 -4.65 1.73 -8.35
C LEU A 40 -3.30 2.03 -7.69
N CYS A 41 -2.67 1.03 -7.08
CA CYS A 41 -1.42 1.18 -6.34
C CYS A 41 -0.14 0.95 -7.15
N ASP A 42 -0.18 0.16 -8.22
CA ASP A 42 0.98 -0.11 -9.09
C ASP A 42 1.70 1.19 -9.56
N PRO A 43 1.01 2.21 -10.11
CA PRO A 43 1.70 3.44 -10.54
C PRO A 43 2.30 4.23 -9.37
N VAL A 44 1.70 4.16 -8.17
CA VAL A 44 2.25 4.81 -6.96
C VAL A 44 3.52 4.09 -6.52
N ALA A 45 3.49 2.77 -6.47
CA ALA A 45 4.62 1.95 -6.08
C ALA A 45 5.80 2.17 -7.03
N ARG A 46 5.59 2.09 -8.34
CA ARG A 46 6.63 2.34 -9.36
C ARG A 46 7.24 3.73 -9.24
N ALA A 47 6.41 4.77 -9.23
CA ALA A 47 6.89 6.15 -9.13
C ALA A 47 7.64 6.44 -7.82
N THR A 48 7.35 5.69 -6.76
CA THR A 48 8.07 5.79 -5.50
C THR A 48 9.40 5.05 -5.57
N VAL A 49 9.41 3.80 -6.07
CA VAL A 49 10.63 3.00 -6.24
C VAL A 49 11.63 3.70 -7.16
N ASP A 50 11.18 4.35 -8.23
CA ASP A 50 12.05 5.09 -9.17
C ASP A 50 12.81 6.26 -8.51
N LYS A 51 12.36 6.72 -7.33
CA LYS A 51 13.03 7.78 -6.55
C LYS A 51 14.00 7.24 -5.50
N LEU A 52 13.91 5.95 -5.15
CA LEU A 52 14.74 5.36 -4.12
C LEU A 52 16.15 5.10 -4.66
N THR A 53 17.17 5.62 -3.97
CA THR A 53 18.57 5.59 -4.45
C THR A 53 19.47 4.64 -3.66
N ASP A 54 18.91 3.80 -2.79
CA ASP A 54 19.68 2.96 -1.87
C ASP A 54 19.99 1.55 -2.40
N GLY A 55 19.56 1.24 -3.63
CA GLY A 55 19.83 -0.02 -4.32
C GLY A 55 19.12 -1.24 -3.72
N ARG A 56 18.16 -1.06 -2.81
CA ARG A 56 17.36 -2.16 -2.24
C ARG A 56 16.19 -2.53 -3.15
N THR A 57 15.79 -3.80 -3.09
CA THR A 57 14.56 -4.27 -3.74
C THR A 57 13.38 -3.99 -2.82
N TYR A 58 12.35 -3.35 -3.40
CA TYR A 58 11.09 -3.06 -2.72
C TYR A 58 9.94 -3.83 -3.35
N TYR A 59 8.97 -4.20 -2.54
CA TYR A 59 7.77 -4.91 -2.97
C TYR A 59 6.53 -4.08 -2.65
N SER A 60 5.57 -4.07 -3.58
CA SER A 60 4.27 -3.45 -3.32
C SER A 60 3.45 -4.32 -2.38
N TYR A 61 2.83 -3.68 -1.40
CA TYR A 61 1.85 -4.29 -0.51
C TYR A 61 0.60 -3.41 -0.45
N VAL A 62 -0.54 -3.97 -0.82
CA VAL A 62 -1.80 -3.24 -0.95
C VAL A 62 -2.71 -3.63 0.19
N ILE A 63 -3.19 -2.63 0.92
CA ILE A 63 -4.16 -2.81 2.00
C ILE A 63 -5.48 -2.24 1.52
N SER A 64 -6.43 -3.12 1.23
CA SER A 64 -7.78 -2.79 0.78
C SER A 64 -8.83 -3.24 1.81
N PRO A 65 -10.04 -2.65 1.78
CA PRO A 65 -11.19 -3.25 2.46
C PRO A 65 -11.49 -4.65 1.90
N ARG A 66 -12.20 -5.47 2.69
CA ARG A 66 -12.93 -6.64 2.16
C ARG A 66 -14.16 -6.17 1.39
N LEU A 67 -14.64 -6.96 0.44
CA LEU A 67 -15.83 -6.67 -0.36
C LEU A 67 -17.03 -6.29 0.51
N LEU A 68 -17.36 -7.10 1.51
CA LEU A 68 -18.47 -6.83 2.42
C LEU A 68 -18.33 -5.47 3.13
N THR A 69 -17.11 -5.09 3.51
CA THR A 69 -16.83 -3.82 4.19
C THR A 69 -16.95 -2.63 3.22
N TYR A 70 -16.49 -2.80 1.99
CA TYR A 70 -16.64 -1.81 0.93
C TYR A 70 -18.12 -1.53 0.65
N GLU A 71 -18.91 -2.58 0.45
CA GLU A 71 -20.34 -2.48 0.11
C GLU A 71 -21.19 -1.90 1.24
N LEU A 72 -20.97 -2.35 2.48
CA LEU A 72 -21.87 -2.01 3.59
C LEU A 72 -21.44 -0.77 4.37
N SER A 73 -20.15 -0.46 4.43
CA SER A 73 -19.62 0.63 5.26
C SER A 73 -19.15 1.84 4.46
N GLY A 74 -19.16 1.76 3.12
CA GLY A 74 -18.60 2.81 2.25
C GLY A 74 -17.11 3.06 2.49
N LYS A 75 -16.40 2.10 3.11
CA LYS A 75 -14.95 2.21 3.32
C LYS A 75 -14.28 1.84 2.02
N ASP A 76 -13.86 2.87 1.28
CA ASP A 76 -13.34 2.78 -0.09
C ASP A 76 -11.86 3.14 -0.19
N HIS A 77 -11.19 3.44 0.93
CA HIS A 77 -9.78 3.79 0.91
C HIS A 77 -8.87 2.56 0.81
N VAL A 78 -7.90 2.65 -0.09
CA VAL A 78 -6.83 1.68 -0.31
C VAL A 78 -5.51 2.33 0.08
N ALA A 79 -4.74 1.69 0.95
CA ALA A 79 -3.38 2.12 1.26
C ALA A 79 -2.37 1.37 0.39
N CYS A 80 -1.55 2.12 -0.33
CA CYS A 80 -0.45 1.61 -1.13
C CYS A 80 0.82 1.67 -0.29
N ALA A 81 1.42 0.53 0.03
CA ALA A 81 2.64 0.44 0.83
C ALA A 81 3.79 -0.20 0.06
N LEU A 82 5.01 0.08 0.52
CA LEU A 82 6.23 -0.61 0.10
C LEU A 82 6.86 -1.35 1.28
N THR A 83 7.35 -2.56 1.02
CA THR A 83 8.03 -3.42 1.99
C THR A 83 9.41 -3.82 1.46
N LEU A 84 10.30 -4.31 2.34
CA LEU A 84 11.57 -4.94 1.93
C LEU A 84 11.44 -6.45 1.64
N SER A 85 10.25 -7.02 1.84
CA SER A 85 10.01 -8.46 1.71
C SER A 85 8.59 -8.76 1.25
N ASN A 86 8.45 -9.76 0.38
CA ASN A 86 7.18 -10.38 0.01
C ASN A 86 6.94 -11.72 0.74
N LYS A 87 7.70 -12.00 1.81
CA LYS A 87 7.59 -13.21 2.64
C LYS A 87 7.35 -12.85 4.10
N GLN A 88 6.64 -13.74 4.78
CA GLN A 88 6.50 -13.72 6.24
C GLN A 88 7.89 -13.73 6.90
N ASP A 89 8.04 -12.94 7.97
CA ASP A 89 9.28 -12.80 8.75
C ASP A 89 10.52 -12.35 7.94
N GLY A 90 10.30 -11.71 6.79
CA GLY A 90 11.38 -11.12 6.02
C GLY A 90 11.97 -9.83 6.62
N PRO A 91 12.96 -9.23 5.96
CA PRO A 91 13.56 -7.98 6.42
C PRO A 91 12.51 -6.87 6.57
N LYS A 92 12.63 -6.13 7.67
CA LYS A 92 11.78 -5.01 8.02
C LYS A 92 12.46 -3.68 7.69
N LEU A 93 11.67 -2.65 7.42
CA LEU A 93 12.15 -1.27 7.39
C LEU A 93 12.51 -0.85 8.82
N THR A 94 13.62 -0.16 9.00
CA THR A 94 14.08 0.36 10.30
C THR A 94 14.18 1.87 10.33
N SER A 95 13.81 2.52 9.23
CA SER A 95 13.88 3.95 8.99
C SER A 95 12.91 4.29 7.87
N PRO A 96 12.52 5.57 7.72
CA PRO A 96 11.71 5.99 6.59
C PRO A 96 12.34 5.60 5.25
N LEU A 97 11.51 5.44 4.23
CA LEU A 97 11.95 5.34 2.85
C LEU A 97 12.75 6.59 2.47
N PRO A 98 13.93 6.44 1.83
CA PRO A 98 14.73 7.58 1.39
C PRO A 98 14.13 8.22 0.12
N LEU A 99 13.05 8.98 0.30
CA LEU A 99 12.34 9.74 -0.75
C LEU A 99 12.92 11.14 -0.98
#